data_AF-A0AAE2CP03-F1
#
_entry.id   AF-A0AAE2CP03-F1
#
_cell.length_a   1.000
_cell.length_b   1.000
_cell.length_c   1.000
_cell.angle_alpha   90.00
_cell.angle_beta   90.00
_cell.angle_gamma   90.00
#
_symmetry.space_group_name_H-M   'P 1'
#
loop_
_entity.id
_entity.type
_entity.pdbx_description
1 polymer ?
#
loop_
_entity_poly.entity_id
_entity_poly.type
_entity_poly.pdbx_seq_one_letter_code
_entity_poly.pdbx_strand_id
1 'polypeptide(L)'
;MFPDHEVQISDVVYSDHCPVLVLLDPPKRELLACRAELEYMFADASAKWRQHAKAHWLRDGHRNTKFFHAKASSRAKQNRILRMKNGDRSWCSTTDEMRGLVASYF
;
A
#
# COMPACT_ATOMS: atom_id res chain seq x y z
N MET A 1 62.26 8.72 37.27
CA MET A 1 62.02 7.39 36.68
C MET A 1 60.60 7.00 37.06
N PHE A 2 59.67 7.25 36.11
CA PHE A 2 58.25 6.86 36.00
C PHE A 2 57.27 7.11 37.19
N PRO A 3 55.99 7.44 36.95
CA PRO A 3 55.25 7.06 35.75
C PRO A 3 54.47 8.18 35.04
N ASP A 4 54.26 7.94 33.75
CA ASP A 4 53.12 8.45 33.01
C ASP A 4 51.84 8.08 33.77
N HIS A 5 51.10 9.08 34.23
CA HIS A 5 49.69 8.92 34.58
C HIS A 5 48.87 9.72 33.59
N GLU A 6 48.51 9.01 32.55
CA GLU A 6 47.47 9.30 31.58
C GLU A 6 46.14 9.52 32.29
N VAL A 7 45.73 10.78 32.46
CA VAL A 7 44.32 11.12 32.64
C VAL A 7 44.12 12.53 32.12
N GLN A 8 43.20 12.74 31.18
CA GLN A 8 42.18 13.79 31.26
C GLN A 8 41.00 13.37 30.37
N ILE A 9 40.06 12.62 30.97
CA ILE A 9 38.69 12.53 30.46
C ILE A 9 38.02 13.87 30.80
N SER A 10 38.23 14.85 29.94
CA SER A 10 37.43 16.07 29.96
C SER A 10 36.19 15.80 29.12
N ASP A 11 35.06 15.45 29.74
CA ASP A 11 33.71 15.64 29.16
C ASP A 11 32.64 15.19 30.16
N VAL A 12 32.44 15.94 31.25
CA VAL A 12 31.14 15.94 31.94
C VAL A 12 30.87 17.32 32.52
N VAL A 13 29.98 18.08 31.89
CA VAL A 13 29.31 19.22 32.53
C VAL A 13 27.95 18.72 32.99
N TYR A 14 27.77 18.58 34.30
CA TYR A 14 26.43 18.47 34.91
C TYR A 14 25.93 19.90 35.18
N SER A 15 24.77 20.24 34.62
CA SER A 15 24.01 21.44 34.97
C SER A 15 22.59 21.01 35.34
N ASP A 16 22.13 21.48 36.50
CA ASP A 16 20.98 21.01 37.28
C ASP A 16 19.57 21.27 36.69
N HIS A 17 19.42 21.34 35.37
CA HIS A 17 18.11 21.46 34.75
C HIS A 17 17.99 20.55 33.52
N CYS A 18 17.24 19.46 33.73
CA CYS A 18 16.86 18.43 32.78
C CYS A 18 18.00 17.51 32.30
N PRO A 19 17.94 16.19 32.61
CA PRO A 19 18.85 15.24 32.00
C PRO A 19 18.44 15.11 30.53
N VAL A 20 19.12 15.84 29.66
CA VAL A 20 19.12 15.49 28.24
C VAL A 20 19.80 14.13 28.19
N LEU A 21 19.01 13.09 27.90
CA LEU A 21 19.54 11.78 27.53
C LEU A 21 20.61 12.04 26.46
N VAL A 22 21.88 11.95 26.85
CA VAL A 22 22.96 11.69 25.91
C VAL A 22 22.74 10.24 25.50
N LEU A 23 21.82 10.05 24.55
CA LEU A 23 21.79 8.85 23.76
C LEU A 23 23.21 8.70 23.23
N LEU A 24 23.89 7.62 23.63
CA LEU A 24 25.12 7.19 22.97
C LEU A 24 24.82 7.25 21.48
N ASP A 25 25.42 8.19 20.76
CA ASP A 25 25.41 8.17 19.30
C ASP A 25 25.97 6.79 18.92
N PRO A 26 25.17 5.88 18.34
CA PRO A 26 25.70 4.60 17.89
C PRO A 26 26.86 4.88 16.94
N PRO A 27 27.89 4.03 16.89
CA PRO A 27 29.04 4.27 16.03
C PRO A 27 28.53 4.62 14.64
N LYS A 28 28.84 5.82 14.14
CA LYS A 28 28.21 6.47 12.96
C LYS A 28 27.98 5.53 11.78
N ARG A 29 28.83 4.51 11.63
CA ARG A 29 28.72 3.44 10.63
C ARG A 29 27.45 2.60 10.74
N GLU A 30 27.03 2.21 11.94
CA GLU A 30 25.82 1.42 12.18
C GLU A 30 24.57 2.25 11.91
N LEU A 31 24.56 3.53 12.34
CA LEU A 31 23.50 4.48 12.00
C LEU A 31 23.32 4.65 10.50
N LEU A 32 24.42 4.81 9.76
CA LEU A 32 24.38 4.95 8.30
C LEU A 32 23.89 3.68 7.61
N ALA A 33 24.28 2.51 8.10
CA ALA A 33 23.81 1.23 7.57
C ALA A 33 22.30 1.05 7.79
N CYS A 34 21.82 1.26 9.02
CA CYS A 34 20.39 1.19 9.33
C CYS A 34 19.58 2.21 8.52
N ARG A 35 20.11 3.42 8.31
CA ARG A 35 19.46 4.43 7.48
C ARG A 35 19.34 3.99 6.02
N ALA A 36 20.41 3.44 5.44
CA ALA A 36 20.39 2.96 4.07
C ALA A 36 19.42 1.78 3.87
N GLU A 37 19.33 0.88 4.86
CA GLU A 37 18.37 -0.22 4.85
C GLU A 37 16.93 0.30 4.88
N LEU A 38 16.63 1.26 5.75
CA LEU A 38 15.32 1.91 5.80
C LEU A 38 14.97 2.59 4.47
N GLU A 39 15.89 3.38 3.91
CA GLU A 39 15.68 4.07 2.63
C GLU A 39 15.38 3.08 1.50
N TYR A 40 16.07 1.94 1.46
CA TYR A 40 15.79 0.86 0.50
C TYR A 40 14.39 0.26 0.69
N MET A 41 14.01 -0.10 1.92
CA MET A 41 12.71 -0.69 2.22
C MET A 41 11.57 0.28 1.87
N PHE A 42 11.73 1.57 2.17
CA PHE A 42 10.76 2.60 1.80
C PHE A 42 10.62 2.76 0.28
N ALA A 43 11.74 2.71 -0.46
CA ALA A 43 11.72 2.80 -1.92
C ALA A 43 10.98 1.60 -2.56
N ASP A 44 11.25 0.38 -2.08
CA ASP A 44 10.58 -0.84 -2.55
C ASP A 44 9.08 -0.83 -2.23
N ALA A 45 8.71 -0.49 -0.98
CA ALA A 45 7.31 -0.32 -0.60
C ALA A 45 6.63 0.75 -1.48
N SER A 46 7.25 1.90 -1.69
CA SER A 46 6.72 2.98 -2.53
C SER A 46 6.57 2.56 -3.99
N ALA A 47 7.46 1.71 -4.52
CA ALA A 47 7.31 1.14 -5.86
C ALA A 47 6.11 0.18 -5.94
N LYS A 48 5.96 -0.72 -4.96
CA LYS A 48 4.81 -1.62 -4.85
C LYS A 48 3.50 -0.85 -4.74
N TRP A 49 3.42 0.15 -3.86
CA TRP A 49 2.24 1.00 -3.71
C TRP A 49 1.88 1.74 -5.00
N ARG A 50 2.87 2.26 -5.75
CA ARG A 50 2.62 2.89 -7.07
C ARG A 50 2.08 1.90 -8.11
N GLN A 51 2.58 0.66 -8.12
CA GLN A 51 2.06 -0.39 -8.99
C GLN A 51 0.62 -0.76 -8.61
N HIS A 52 0.34 -0.99 -7.32
CA HIS A 52 -0.99 -1.35 -6.81
C HIS A 52 -2.02 -0.25 -7.00
N ALA A 53 -1.65 1.01 -6.74
CA ALA A 53 -2.51 2.16 -6.97
C ALA A 53 -2.78 2.43 -8.46
N LYS A 54 -2.09 1.71 -9.36
CA LYS A 54 -2.14 1.92 -10.81
C LYS A 54 -1.98 3.39 -11.15
N ALA A 55 -1.07 4.08 -10.45
CA ALA A 55 -0.91 5.53 -10.56
C ALA A 55 -0.56 5.97 -12.01
N HIS A 56 0.07 5.09 -12.80
CA HIS A 56 0.26 5.28 -14.24
C HIS A 56 -1.06 5.43 -15.01
N TRP A 57 -2.14 4.76 -14.58
CA TRP A 57 -3.48 4.93 -15.17
C TRP A 57 -4.09 6.30 -14.87
N LEU A 58 -3.69 6.97 -13.77
CA LEU A 58 -4.09 8.34 -13.47
C LEU A 58 -3.26 9.35 -14.29
N ARG A 59 -1.96 9.10 -14.49
CA ARG A 59 -1.09 9.96 -15.32
C ARG A 59 -1.45 9.90 -16.81
N ASP A 60 -1.81 8.72 -17.30
CA ASP A 60 -2.35 8.52 -18.65
C ASP A 60 -3.88 8.77 -18.71
N GLY A 61 -4.45 9.16 -17.57
CA GLY A 61 -5.86 9.24 -17.21
C GLY A 61 -6.65 10.39 -17.81
N HIS A 62 -6.43 10.68 -19.09
CA HIS A 62 -7.45 11.32 -19.92
C HIS A 62 -7.50 10.80 -21.36
N ARG A 63 -6.60 9.89 -21.77
CA ARG A 63 -6.49 9.43 -23.16
C ARG A 63 -6.75 7.95 -23.40
N ASN A 64 -7.03 7.16 -22.37
CA ASN A 64 -7.31 5.73 -22.55
C ASN A 64 -8.74 5.30 -22.20
N THR A 65 -9.73 6.16 -22.45
CA THR A 65 -11.16 5.83 -22.33
C THR A 65 -11.53 4.63 -23.19
N LYS A 66 -10.95 4.48 -24.39
CA LYS A 66 -11.23 3.36 -25.30
C LYS A 66 -10.94 2.00 -24.67
N PHE A 67 -9.81 1.83 -23.99
CA PHE A 67 -9.47 0.56 -23.34
C PHE A 67 -10.44 0.24 -22.20
N PHE A 68 -10.72 1.22 -21.33
CA PHE A 68 -11.62 1.02 -20.19
C PHE A 68 -13.07 0.78 -20.65
N HIS A 69 -13.55 1.53 -21.63
CA HIS A 69 -14.87 1.28 -22.24
C HIS A 69 -14.90 -0.07 -22.94
N ALA A 70 -13.88 -0.47 -23.70
CA ALA A 70 -13.83 -1.78 -24.33
C ALA A 70 -13.84 -2.91 -23.28
N LYS A 71 -13.08 -2.75 -22.18
CA LYS A 71 -13.05 -3.75 -21.10
C LYS A 71 -14.36 -3.80 -20.32
N ALA A 72 -14.96 -2.65 -20.03
CA ALA A 72 -16.28 -2.56 -19.39
C ALA A 72 -17.36 -3.18 -20.27
N SER A 73 -17.40 -2.87 -21.57
CA SER A 73 -18.32 -3.47 -22.54
C SER A 73 -18.11 -4.97 -22.70
N SER A 74 -16.86 -5.44 -22.72
CA SER A 74 -16.53 -6.86 -22.74
C SER A 74 -17.07 -7.57 -21.49
N ARG A 75 -16.87 -6.99 -20.31
CA ARG A 75 -17.43 -7.51 -19.05
C ARG A 75 -18.96 -7.47 -19.04
N ALA A 76 -19.57 -6.39 -19.51
CA ALA A 76 -21.02 -6.28 -19.61
C ALA A 76 -21.61 -7.34 -20.54
N LYS A 77 -20.95 -7.65 -21.66
CA LYS A 77 -21.34 -8.74 -22.56
C LYS A 77 -21.17 -10.12 -21.91
N GLN A 78 -20.07 -10.37 -21.21
CA GLN A 78 -19.79 -11.64 -20.54
C GLN A 78 -20.71 -11.89 -19.34
N ASN A 79 -21.01 -10.85 -18.58
CA ASN A 79 -21.80 -10.93 -17.35
C ASN A 79 -23.31 -10.72 -17.61
N ARG A 80 -23.74 -10.65 -18.87
CA ARG A 80 -25.15 -10.49 -19.20
C ARG A 80 -25.90 -11.76 -18.80
N ILE A 81 -26.77 -11.65 -17.80
CA ILE A 81 -27.67 -12.73 -17.40
C ILE A 81 -28.70 -12.91 -18.53
N LEU A 82 -28.65 -14.06 -19.21
CA LEU A 82 -29.54 -14.38 -20.34
C LEU A 82 -30.80 -15.11 -19.92
N ARG A 83 -30.71 -15.90 -18.84
CA ARG A 83 -31.82 -16.67 -18.29
C ARG A 83 -31.54 -17.00 -16.83
N MET A 84 -32.60 -17.12 -16.06
CA MET A 84 -32.56 -17.52 -14.66
C MET A 84 -33.36 -18.81 -14.48
N LYS A 85 -32.99 -19.62 -13.49
CA LYS A 85 -33.71 -20.86 -13.18
C LYS A 85 -34.68 -20.60 -12.04
N ASN A 86 -35.94 -20.96 -12.24
CA ASN A 86 -37.00 -20.85 -11.24
C ASN A 86 -37.00 -22.06 -10.28
N GLY A 87 -37.71 -21.92 -9.15
CA GLY A 87 -37.90 -22.99 -8.15
C GLY A 87 -38.45 -24.28 -8.76
N ASP A 88 -39.32 -24.16 -9.77
CA ASP A 88 -39.89 -25.29 -10.52
C ASP A 88 -38.91 -25.91 -11.53
N ARG A 89 -37.63 -25.52 -11.47
CA ARG A 89 -36.56 -25.91 -12.40
C ARG A 89 -36.73 -25.47 -13.85
N SER A 90 -37.77 -24.68 -14.15
CA SER A 90 -37.97 -24.02 -15.44
C SER A 90 -36.99 -22.86 -15.64
N TRP A 91 -36.69 -22.54 -16.90
CA TRP A 91 -35.81 -21.42 -17.26
C TRP A 91 -36.64 -20.21 -17.69
N CYS A 92 -36.45 -19.08 -17.01
CA CYS A 92 -37.03 -17.79 -17.37
C CYS A 92 -36.04 -17.03 -18.23
N SER A 93 -36.44 -16.67 -19.45
CA SER A 93 -35.58 -15.95 -20.41
C SER A 93 -36.04 -14.52 -20.68
N THR A 94 -37.27 -14.18 -20.27
CA THR A 94 -37.86 -12.86 -20.45
C THR A 94 -37.43 -11.93 -19.31
N THR A 95 -37.14 -10.66 -19.62
CA THR A 95 -36.74 -9.66 -18.62
C THR A 95 -37.79 -9.48 -17.51
N ASP A 96 -39.07 -9.57 -17.88
CA ASP A 96 -40.19 -9.40 -16.93
C ASP A 96 -40.29 -10.58 -15.95
N GLU A 97 -40.19 -11.81 -16.46
CA GLU A 97 -40.12 -13.03 -15.64
C GLU A 97 -38.91 -13.01 -14.69
N MET A 98 -37.72 -12.65 -15.18
CA MET A 98 -36.52 -12.55 -14.35
C MET A 98 -36.66 -11.49 -13.26
N ARG A 99 -37.26 -10.33 -13.59
CA ARG A 99 -37.53 -9.26 -12.61
C ARG A 99 -38.50 -9.75 -11.54
N GLY A 100 -39.60 -10.41 -11.93
CA GLY A 100 -40.56 -10.98 -11.00
C GLY A 100 -39.91 -12.02 -10.08
N LEU A 101 -39.04 -12.87 -10.62
CA LEU A 101 -38.32 -13.88 -9.85
C LEU A 101 -37.36 -13.26 -8.83
N VAL A 102 -36.58 -12.25 -9.24
CA VAL A 102 -35.71 -11.51 -8.31
C VAL A 102 -36.53 -10.82 -7.22
N ALA A 103 -37.65 -10.19 -7.59
CA ALA A 103 -38.54 -9.53 -6.64
C ALA A 103 -39.19 -10.52 -5.65
N SER A 104 -39.48 -11.76 -6.07
CA SER A 104 -40.02 -12.79 -5.17
C SER A 104 -38.98 -13.40 -4.21
N TYR A 105 -37.68 -13.20 -4.48
CA TYR A 105 -36.61 -13.74 -3.66
C TYR A 105 -36.26 -12.86 -2.45
N PHE A 106 -36.41 -11.54 -2.59
CA PHE A 106 -36.15 -10.55 -1.54
C PHE A 106 -37.43 -10.19 -0.78
#